data_AF-A0A3S4I1R5-F1
#
_entry.id   AF-A0A3S4I1R5-F1
#
_cell.length_a   1.000
_cell.length_b   1.000
_cell.length_c   1.000
_cell.angle_alpha   90.00
_cell.angle_beta   90.00
_cell.angle_gamma   90.00
#
_symmetry.space_group_name_H-M   'P 1'
#
loop_
_entity.id
_entity.type
_entity.pdbx_description
1 polymer ?
#
loop_
_entity_poly.entity_id
_entity_poly.type
_entity_poly.pdbx_seq_one_letter_code
_entity_poly.pdbx_strand_id
1 'polypeptide(L)'
;MIVRHLMQRFANPNEARTLLQAQQSSTEALEIKRHADPLVDFCGYLTVLGTPEGMMIGNANITPANPRRYLYHAYLSFMAARGYQNAMNLTAFGQAVPQTLKEYEHTLLKRRTKQGIQTNLILSDDCEADWLPKCSARGS
;
A
#
# COMPACT_ATOMS: atom_id res chain seq x y z
N MET A 1 23.31 -9.09 37.39
CA MET A 1 22.85 -9.76 38.64
C MET A 1 21.34 -9.85 38.54
N ILE A 2 20.78 -11.03 38.23
CA ILE A 2 20.36 -12.05 39.22
C ILE A 2 19.62 -11.41 40.40
N VAL A 3 18.28 -11.49 40.32
CA VAL A 3 17.33 -11.94 41.35
C VAL A 3 17.52 -11.39 42.78
N ARG A 4 16.39 -10.92 43.34
CA ARG A 4 16.10 -10.45 44.72
C ARG A 4 16.13 -8.92 44.76
N HIS A 5 15.07 -8.21 45.07
CA HIS A 5 14.11 -8.38 46.16
C HIS A 5 13.12 -7.21 45.91
N LEU A 6 11.80 -7.34 45.73
CA LEU A 6 10.81 -7.74 46.71
C LEU A 6 9.45 -7.60 46.02
N MET A 7 8.69 -8.68 46.00
CA MET A 7 7.23 -8.56 46.09
C MET A 7 6.92 -8.23 47.55
N GLN A 8 6.14 -7.18 47.82
CA GLN A 8 5.10 -7.06 48.87
C GLN A 8 4.86 -5.60 49.26
N ARG A 9 3.80 -4.97 48.74
CA ARG A 9 2.49 -4.97 49.41
C ARG A 9 1.47 -4.28 48.49
N PHE A 10 0.44 -5.02 48.16
CA PHE A 10 -0.72 -4.57 47.41
C PHE A 10 -1.44 -3.45 48.15
N ALA A 11 -1.69 -2.34 47.48
CA ALA A 11 -2.88 -1.52 47.71
C ALA A 11 -3.25 -0.88 46.37
N ASN A 12 -4.45 -1.22 45.86
CA ASN A 12 -5.11 -0.68 44.67
C ASN A 12 -4.82 -1.39 43.33
N PRO A 13 -5.55 -2.49 43.03
CA PRO A 13 -5.56 -3.14 41.71
C PRO A 13 -6.38 -2.35 40.67
N ASN A 14 -6.14 -1.05 40.50
CA ASN A 14 -6.77 -0.25 39.43
C ASN A 14 -5.88 0.85 38.82
N GLU A 15 -4.61 0.97 39.19
CA GLU A 15 -3.67 1.93 38.55
C GLU A 15 -2.53 1.25 37.74
N ALA A 16 -2.55 -0.07 37.60
CA ALA A 16 -1.57 -0.79 36.79
C ALA A 16 -1.95 -0.88 35.29
N ARG A 17 -3.14 -0.40 34.88
CA ARG A 17 -3.53 -0.36 33.45
C ARG A 17 -3.16 0.95 32.76
N THR A 18 -3.04 2.05 33.49
CA THR A 18 -2.75 3.35 32.88
C THR A 18 -1.27 3.49 32.50
N LEU A 19 -0.35 2.85 33.24
CA LEU A 19 1.08 2.89 32.93
C LEU A 19 1.52 1.90 31.83
N LEU A 20 0.83 0.76 31.68
CA LEU A 20 1.08 -0.15 30.55
C LEU A 20 0.51 0.37 29.23
N GLN A 21 -0.55 1.19 29.28
CA GLN A 21 -1.09 1.82 28.07
C GLN A 21 -0.27 3.04 27.62
N ALA A 22 0.38 3.75 28.55
CA ALA A 22 1.27 4.86 28.21
C ALA A 22 2.67 4.40 27.73
N GLN A 23 3.15 3.23 28.15
CA GLN A 23 4.50 2.76 27.81
C GLN A 23 4.56 1.86 26.55
N GLN A 24 3.45 1.27 26.09
CA GLN A 24 3.38 0.66 24.75
C GLN A 24 3.11 1.67 23.62
N SER A 25 2.66 2.89 23.94
CA SER A 25 2.38 3.92 22.93
C SER A 25 3.59 4.77 22.53
N SER A 26 4.80 4.50 23.03
CA SER A 26 5.95 5.40 22.81
C SER A 26 7.25 4.76 22.33
N THR A 27 7.39 3.43 22.32
CA THR A 27 8.73 2.82 22.10
C THR A 27 8.74 1.50 21.33
N GLU A 28 7.89 1.31 20.32
CA GLU A 28 7.99 0.15 19.39
C GLU A 28 7.84 0.54 17.91
N ALA A 29 8.52 1.61 17.48
CA ALA A 29 9.29 1.63 16.22
C ALA A 29 9.60 3.08 15.81
N LEU A 30 10.63 3.63 16.44
CA LEU A 30 11.50 4.64 15.82
C LEU A 30 12.31 3.98 14.67
N GLU A 31 11.64 3.35 13.72
CA GLU A 31 12.26 2.82 12.51
C GLU A 31 12.02 3.82 11.38
N ILE A 32 12.80 4.88 11.41
CA ILE A 32 13.42 5.55 10.26
C ILE A 32 12.69 5.26 8.93
N LYS A 33 11.91 6.21 8.43
CA LYS A 33 11.95 6.59 7.01
C LYS A 33 11.09 7.83 6.80
N ARG A 34 11.73 8.86 6.23
CA ARG A 34 11.08 9.99 5.57
C ARG A 34 9.73 9.54 4.98
N HIS A 35 8.64 10.25 5.27
CA HIS A 35 7.35 10.08 4.62
C HIS A 35 7.50 10.27 3.10
N ALA A 36 7.98 9.26 2.39
CA ALA A 36 7.68 9.11 0.99
C ALA A 36 6.18 8.81 0.96
N ASP A 37 5.43 9.64 0.24
CA ASP A 37 4.02 9.38 0.03
C ASP A 37 3.90 7.98 -0.60
N PRO A 38 3.12 7.05 -0.01
CA PRO A 38 3.05 5.67 -0.51
C PRO A 38 2.55 5.60 -1.95
N LEU A 39 1.84 6.62 -2.44
CA LEU A 39 1.47 6.74 -3.84
C LEU A 39 2.65 7.15 -4.71
N VAL A 40 3.53 8.05 -4.23
CA VAL A 40 4.78 8.41 -4.91
C VAL A 40 5.65 7.17 -5.11
N ASP A 41 5.86 6.39 -4.04
CA ASP A 41 6.61 5.12 -4.11
C ASP A 41 5.97 4.14 -5.09
N PHE A 42 4.65 3.93 -5.00
CA PHE A 42 3.90 3.11 -5.95
C PHE A 42 4.01 3.60 -7.39
N CYS A 43 3.93 4.91 -7.63
CA CYS A 43 4.08 5.50 -8.95
C CYS A 43 5.49 5.35 -9.51
N GLY A 44 6.51 5.25 -8.66
CA GLY A 44 7.88 4.92 -9.04
C GLY A 44 8.02 3.52 -9.67
N TYR A 45 7.07 2.61 -9.40
CA TYR A 45 7.01 1.30 -10.03
C TYR A 45 6.22 1.29 -11.36
N LEU A 46 5.66 2.43 -11.78
CA LEU A 46 4.87 2.52 -13.00
C LEU A 46 5.73 3.01 -14.16
N THR A 47 5.65 2.29 -15.28
CA THR A 47 6.24 2.72 -16.54
C THR A 47 5.14 3.23 -17.48
N VAL A 48 5.45 4.28 -18.25
CA VAL A 48 4.52 4.94 -19.17
C VAL A 48 4.72 4.44 -20.59
N LEU A 49 3.63 4.08 -21.26
CA LEU A 49 3.58 3.73 -22.67
C LEU A 49 3.25 4.97 -23.53
N GLY A 50 3.68 4.93 -24.80
CA GLY A 50 3.31 5.94 -25.79
C GLY A 50 1.83 5.90 -26.19
N THR A 51 1.12 4.81 -25.91
CA THR A 51 -0.31 4.61 -26.21
C THR A 51 -1.08 4.16 -24.97
N PRO A 52 -2.39 4.47 -24.86
CA PRO A 52 -3.24 4.06 -23.74
C PRO A 52 -3.66 2.59 -23.84
N GLU A 53 -2.68 1.70 -23.95
CA GLU A 53 -2.84 0.24 -24.12
C GLU A 53 -2.31 -0.56 -22.91
N GLY A 54 -1.94 0.15 -21.85
CA GLY A 54 -1.52 -0.45 -20.58
C GLY A 54 -2.69 -0.91 -19.73
N MET A 55 -2.50 -0.81 -18.43
CA MET A 55 -3.42 -1.29 -17.40
C MET A 55 -4.75 -0.55 -17.41
N MET A 56 -5.78 -1.25 -16.98
CA MET A 56 -7.09 -0.66 -16.73
C MET A 56 -7.11 -0.04 -15.33
N ILE A 57 -7.89 1.03 -15.11
CA ILE A 57 -8.05 1.60 -13.76
C ILE A 57 -8.62 0.55 -12.80
N GLY A 58 -9.63 -0.20 -13.25
CA GLY A 58 -10.33 -1.19 -12.43
C GLY A 58 -11.25 -0.57 -11.37
N ASN A 59 -11.80 -1.41 -10.50
CA ASN A 59 -12.57 -0.99 -9.33
C ASN A 59 -12.56 -2.10 -8.26
N ALA A 60 -12.85 -1.75 -7.02
CA ALA A 60 -12.82 -2.68 -5.89
C ALA A 60 -13.80 -3.87 -6.00
N ASN A 61 -14.85 -3.77 -6.82
CA ASN A 61 -15.87 -4.82 -6.95
C ASN A 61 -15.47 -5.93 -7.93
N ILE A 62 -14.39 -5.76 -8.71
CA ILE A 62 -13.95 -6.76 -9.67
C ILE A 62 -13.32 -7.95 -8.93
N THR A 63 -13.92 -9.14 -9.06
CA THR A 63 -13.45 -10.38 -8.43
C THR A 63 -13.30 -11.47 -9.50
N PRO A 64 -12.21 -12.26 -9.50
CA PRO A 64 -11.06 -12.20 -8.59
C PRO A 64 -10.18 -10.96 -8.83
N ALA A 65 -9.48 -10.53 -7.77
CA ALA A 65 -8.55 -9.42 -7.88
C ALA A 65 -7.42 -9.74 -8.88
N ASN A 66 -7.12 -8.81 -9.79
CA ASN A 66 -6.06 -8.98 -10.78
C ASN A 66 -5.15 -7.74 -10.81
N PRO A 67 -4.10 -7.70 -9.98
CA PRO A 67 -3.20 -6.55 -9.90
C PRO A 67 -2.33 -6.36 -11.15
N ARG A 68 -2.19 -7.37 -12.03
CA ARG A 68 -1.50 -7.22 -13.31
C ARG A 68 -2.36 -6.52 -14.38
N ARG A 69 -3.68 -6.66 -14.28
CA ARG A 69 -4.63 -6.06 -15.24
C ARG A 69 -5.15 -4.70 -14.79
N TYR A 70 -5.35 -4.54 -13.47
CA TYR A 70 -6.02 -3.38 -12.91
C TYR A 70 -5.09 -2.59 -11.99
N LEU A 71 -4.85 -1.33 -12.34
CA LEU A 71 -3.96 -0.41 -11.63
C LEU A 71 -4.38 -0.22 -10.17
N TYR A 72 -5.68 -0.07 -9.91
CA TYR A 72 -6.17 0.05 -8.53
C TYR A 72 -5.94 -1.22 -7.70
N HIS A 73 -6.01 -2.41 -8.32
CA HIS A 73 -5.73 -3.66 -7.61
C HIS A 73 -4.24 -3.80 -7.31
N ALA A 74 -3.40 -3.32 -8.22
CA ALA A 74 -1.96 -3.24 -8.03
C ALA A 74 -1.65 -2.35 -6.82
N TYR A 75 -2.25 -1.15 -6.76
CA TYR A 75 -2.13 -0.25 -5.62
C TYR A 75 -2.57 -0.90 -4.30
N LEU A 76 -3.73 -1.57 -4.27
CA LEU A 76 -4.18 -2.27 -3.07
C LEU A 76 -3.23 -3.40 -2.65
N SER A 77 -2.66 -4.12 -3.61
CA SER A 77 -1.68 -5.18 -3.33
C SER A 77 -0.37 -4.60 -2.78
N PHE A 78 0.10 -3.48 -3.34
CA PHE A 78 1.26 -2.74 -2.83
C PHE A 78 1.03 -2.28 -1.39
N MET A 79 -0.12 -1.66 -1.11
CA MET A 79 -0.48 -1.21 0.24
C MET A 79 -0.51 -2.37 1.23
N ALA A 80 -1.13 -3.49 0.85
CA ALA A 80 -1.20 -4.68 1.69
C ALA A 80 0.18 -5.31 1.95
N ALA A 81 1.03 -5.43 0.92
CA ALA A 81 2.37 -5.99 1.04
C ALA A 81 3.29 -5.14 1.94
N ARG A 82 3.11 -3.82 1.93
CA ARG A 82 3.85 -2.87 2.79
C ARG A 82 3.21 -2.68 4.17
N GLY A 83 2.07 -3.31 4.45
CA GLY A 83 1.38 -3.21 5.74
C GLY A 83 0.59 -1.91 5.94
N TYR A 84 0.41 -1.09 4.91
CA TYR A 84 -0.35 0.16 5.01
C TYR A 84 -1.84 -0.12 5.15
N GLN A 85 -2.44 0.35 6.26
CA GLN A 85 -3.85 0.12 6.57
C GLN A 85 -4.79 1.12 5.87
N ASN A 86 -4.30 2.31 5.52
CA ASN A 86 -5.10 3.41 4.99
C ASN A 86 -4.96 3.54 3.48
N ALA A 87 -5.44 2.54 2.74
CA ALA A 87 -5.50 2.65 1.28
C ALA A 87 -6.53 3.70 0.84
N MET A 88 -6.17 4.50 -0.16
CA MET A 88 -7.07 5.48 -0.77
C MET A 88 -8.21 4.76 -1.48
N ASN A 89 -9.41 5.34 -1.44
CA ASN A 89 -10.52 4.87 -2.28
C ASN A 89 -10.26 5.18 -3.76
N LEU A 90 -11.02 4.56 -4.66
CA LEU A 90 -10.85 4.70 -6.10
C LEU A 90 -10.92 6.16 -6.60
N THR A 91 -11.77 6.98 -5.99
CA THR A 91 -11.93 8.39 -6.36
C THR A 91 -10.68 9.19 -6.01
N ALA A 92 -10.20 9.08 -4.77
CA ALA A 92 -8.99 9.73 -4.30
C ALA A 92 -7.76 9.25 -5.08
N PHE A 93 -7.66 7.95 -5.32
CA PHE A 93 -6.62 7.36 -6.17
C PHE A 93 -6.63 7.94 -7.60
N GLY A 94 -7.82 8.03 -8.21
CA GLY A 94 -7.97 8.57 -9.56
C GLY A 94 -7.62 10.06 -9.71
N GLN A 95 -7.66 10.82 -8.61
CA GLN A 95 -7.23 12.22 -8.53
C GLN A 95 -5.73 12.34 -8.24
N ALA A 96 -5.21 11.54 -7.32
CA ALA A 96 -3.83 11.65 -6.86
C ALA A 96 -2.82 11.10 -7.88
N VAL A 97 -3.11 9.96 -8.53
CA VAL A 97 -2.21 9.34 -9.54
C VAL A 97 -1.76 10.32 -10.64
N PRO A 98 -2.64 11.05 -11.35
CA PRO A 98 -2.19 12.01 -12.37
C PRO A 98 -1.41 13.19 -11.80
N GLN A 99 -1.60 13.55 -10.52
CA GLN A 99 -0.80 14.59 -9.89
C GLN A 99 0.61 14.08 -9.62
N THR A 100 0.71 12.90 -9.01
CA THR A 100 1.99 12.25 -8.73
C THR A 100 2.77 11.93 -10.00
N LEU A 101 2.12 11.42 -11.05
CA LEU A 101 2.79 11.17 -12.33
C LEU A 101 3.38 12.44 -12.95
N LYS A 102 2.75 13.61 -12.78
CA LYS A 102 3.34 14.87 -13.26
C LYS A 102 4.64 15.22 -12.54
N GLU A 103 4.79 14.82 -11.28
CA GLU A 103 6.05 14.99 -10.53
C GLU A 103 7.18 14.14 -11.12
N TYR A 104 6.84 13.01 -11.74
CA TYR A 104 7.74 12.15 -12.51
C TYR A 104 7.88 12.55 -13.99
N GLU A 105 7.38 13.73 -14.39
CA GLU A 105 7.34 14.18 -15.78
C GLU A 105 6.60 13.19 -16.72
N HIS A 106 5.67 12.42 -16.15
CA HIS A 106 4.91 11.38 -16.83
C HIS A 106 3.49 11.87 -17.16
N THR A 107 3.09 11.70 -18.42
CA THR A 107 1.75 12.07 -18.87
C THR A 107 0.82 10.87 -18.85
N LEU A 108 -0.21 10.95 -18.02
CA LEU A 108 -1.27 9.94 -17.96
C LEU A 108 -2.23 10.09 -19.14
N LEU A 109 -2.22 9.11 -20.04
CA LEU A 109 -3.21 8.96 -21.10
C LEU A 109 -4.30 7.99 -20.64
N LYS A 110 -5.57 8.35 -20.89
CA LYS A 110 -6.73 7.51 -20.57
C LYS A 110 -7.60 7.33 -21.82
N ARG A 111 -8.08 6.11 -22.04
CA ARG A 111 -9.04 5.77 -23.10
C ARG A 111 -10.22 5.02 -22.49
N ARG A 112 -11.45 5.42 -22.84
CA ARG A 112 -12.64 4.66 -22.47
C ARG A 112 -12.81 3.48 -23.42
N THR A 113 -13.00 2.29 -22.87
CA THR A 113 -13.21 1.05 -23.60
C THR A 113 -14.51 0.38 -23.12
N LYS A 114 -14.94 -0.69 -23.79
CA LYS A 114 -16.10 -1.50 -23.37
C LYS A 114 -15.93 -2.13 -21.99
N GLN A 115 -14.68 -2.30 -21.54
CA GLN A 115 -14.36 -2.98 -20.28
C GLN A 115 -14.06 -1.99 -19.14
N GLY A 116 -13.94 -0.69 -19.44
CA GLY A 116 -13.65 0.35 -18.43
C GLY A 116 -12.72 1.43 -18.96
N ILE A 117 -12.01 2.11 -18.06
CA ILE A 117 -10.99 3.09 -18.43
C ILE A 117 -9.64 2.39 -18.52
N GLN A 118 -9.01 2.43 -19.69
CA GLN A 118 -7.66 1.96 -19.93
C GLN A 118 -6.67 3.11 -19.86
N THR A 119 -5.46 2.85 -19.38
CA THR A 119 -4.39 3.83 -19.22
C THR A 119 -3.18 3.47 -20.07
N ASN A 120 -2.21 4.38 -20.16
CA ASN A 120 -0.88 4.08 -20.70
C ASN A 120 0.11 3.62 -19.64
N LEU A 121 -0.35 3.17 -18.46
CA LEU A 121 0.55 2.78 -17.38
C LEU A 121 0.71 1.26 -17.37
N ILE A 122 1.92 0.78 -17.12
CA ILE A 122 2.21 -0.64 -16.87
C ILE A 122 3.04 -0.77 -15.59
N LEU A 123 2.98 -1.94 -14.96
CA LEU A 123 3.89 -2.28 -13.87
C LEU A 123 5.28 -2.54 -14.45
N SER A 124 6.30 -2.04 -13.77
CA SER A 124 7.70 -2.35 -14.08
C SER A 124 8.05 -3.75 -13.56
N ASP A 125 9.10 -4.36 -14.11
CA ASP A 125 9.54 -5.71 -13.69
C ASP A 125 9.93 -5.77 -12.20
N ASP A 126 10.40 -4.65 -11.63
CA ASP A 126 10.76 -4.55 -10.22
C ASP A 126 9.60 -4.86 -9.26
N CYS A 127 8.35 -4.68 -9.69
CA CYS A 127 7.18 -4.99 -8.87
C CYS A 127 7.10 -6.49 -8.52
N GLU A 128 7.51 -7.36 -9.44
CA GLU A 128 7.36 -8.82 -9.30
C GLU A 128 8.25 -9.40 -8.20
N ALA A 129 9.42 -8.80 -7.97
CA ALA A 129 10.35 -9.21 -6.94
C ALA A 129 10.01 -8.62 -5.56
N ASP A 130 9.35 -7.46 -5.52
CA ASP A 130 9.17 -6.69 -4.29
C ASP A 130 7.83 -6.95 -3.58
N TRP A 131 6.70 -6.78 -4.28
CA TRP A 131 5.38 -6.76 -3.62
C TRP A 131 4.24 -7.40 -4.42
N LEU A 132 4.39 -7.54 -5.74
CA LEU A 132 3.33 -8.05 -6.59
C LEU A 132 3.11 -9.55 -6.31
N PRO A 133 1.89 -9.99 -5.95
CA PRO A 133 1.64 -11.40 -5.70
C PRO A 133 1.98 -12.22 -6.94
N LYS A 134 2.83 -13.24 -6.77
CA LYS A 134 3.07 -14.26 -7.79
C LYS A 134 1.72 -14.80 -8.21
N CYS A 135 1.50 -14.92 -9.52
CA CYS A 135 0.30 -15.56 -10.02
C CYS A 135 0.29 -16.97 -9.43
N SER A 136 -0.47 -17.19 -8.37
CA SER A 136 -0.82 -18.53 -7.93
C SER A 136 -1.76 -19.04 -8.99
N ALA A 137 -1.17 -19.54 -10.09
CA ALA A 137 -1.78 -20.61 -10.83
C ALA A 137 -2.21 -21.61 -9.78
N ARG A 138 -3.51 -21.68 -9.50
CA ARG A 138 -4.12 -22.79 -8.81
C ARG A 138 -3.92 -23.97 -9.73
N GLY A 139 -2.73 -24.57 -9.63
CA GLY A 139 -2.40 -25.85 -10.16
C GLY A 139 -2.81 -26.89 -9.13
N SER A 140 -3.49 -27.93 -9.64
CA SER A 140 -3.92 -29.16 -8.99
C SER A 140 -5.32 -29.12 -8.39
#